data_AF-A0A9P6WR24-F1
#
_entry.id   AF-A0A9P6WR24-F1
#
_cell.length_a   1.000
_cell.length_b   1.000
_cell.length_c   1.000
_cell.angle_alpha   90.00
_cell.angle_beta   90.00
_cell.angle_gamma   90.00
#
_symmetry.space_group_name_H-M   'P 1'
#
loop_
_entity.id
_entity.type
_entity.pdbx_description
1 polymer ?
#
loop_
_entity_poly.entity_id
_entity_poly.type
_entity_poly.pdbx_seq_one_letter_code
_entity_poly.pdbx_strand_id
1 'polypeptide(L)' 'MERKLIGDYEATVQVLLDGLEDGRLALAVEIASIPEHIRGYGHVKEAHFAQAKAREAALLAQWRNPKALHIVQVA' A
#
# COMPACT_ATOMS: atom_id res chain seq x y z
N MET A 1 -14.28 2.35 12.96
CA MET A 1 -13.36 1.62 12.06
C MET A 1 -13.25 2.31 10.70
N GLU A 2 -14.37 2.57 10.02
CA GLU A 2 -14.38 3.22 8.69
C GLU A 2 -13.73 4.61 8.63
N ARG A 3 -13.94 5.49 9.63
CA ARG A 3 -13.26 6.80 9.66
C ARG A 3 -11.74 6.70 9.89
N LYS A 4 -11.28 5.67 10.60
CA LYS A 4 -9.85 5.46 10.84
C LYS A 4 -9.15 4.98 9.56
N LEU A 5 -9.82 4.15 8.76
CA LEU A 5 -9.31 3.68 7.46
C LEU A 5 -9.02 4.81 6.50
N ILE A 6 -9.89 5.83 6.48
CA ILE A 6 -9.69 7.03 5.65
C ILE A 6 -8.42 7.77 6.08
N GLY A 7 -8.26 8.05 7.38
CA GLY A 7 -7.07 8.74 7.88
C GLY A 7 -5.76 7.95 7.72
N ASP A 8 -5.80 6.62 7.90
CA ASP A 8 -4.65 5.72 7.63
C ASP A 8 -4.24 5.79 6.15
N TYR A 9 -5.24 5.83 5.26
CA TYR A 9 -5.01 5.94 3.82
C TYR A 9 -4.43 7.30 3.44
N GLU A 10 -5.01 8.40 3.93
CA GLU A 10 -4.49 9.76 3.68
C GLU A 10 -3.04 9.90 4.16
N ALA A 11 -2.73 9.37 5.35
CA ALA A 11 -1.36 9.36 5.87
C ALA A 11 -0.41 8.52 5.00
N THR A 12 -0.87 7.38 4.50
CA THR A 12 -0.09 6.53 3.59
C THR A 12 0.18 7.26 2.28
N VAL A 13 -0.83 7.89 1.69
CA VAL A 13 -0.68 8.67 0.45
C VAL A 13 0.31 9.83 0.64
N GLN A 14 0.28 10.52 1.78
CA GLN A 14 1.26 11.56 2.10
C GLN A 14 2.70 11.01 2.12
N VAL A 15 2.93 9.86 2.75
CA VAL A 15 4.26 9.20 2.75
C VAL A 15 4.71 8.83 1.34
N LEU A 16 3.78 8.39 0.48
CA LEU A 16 4.10 8.07 -0.90
C LEU A 16 4.49 9.32 -1.69
N LEU A 17 3.75 10.42 -1.52
CA LEU A 17 4.01 11.69 -2.21
C LEU A 17 5.35 12.30 -1.81
N ASP A 18 5.73 12.22 -0.54
CA ASP A 18 7.00 12.75 -0.03
C ASP A 18 8.23 12.04 -0.63
N GLY A 19 8.10 10.73 -0.89
CA GLY A 19 9.15 9.90 -1.47
C GLY A 19 8.96 9.55 -2.94
N LEU A 20 8.04 10.23 -3.65
CA LEU A 20 7.68 9.88 -5.02
C LEU A 20 8.77 10.32 -6.00
N GLU A 21 9.27 9.36 -6.77
CA GLU A 21 10.20 9.55 -7.88
C GLU A 21 9.79 8.60 -9.03
N ASP A 22 10.23 8.88 -10.25
CA ASP A 22 9.82 8.12 -11.45
C ASP A 22 10.03 6.61 -11.31
N GLY A 23 11.14 6.18 -10.69
CA GLY A 23 11.45 4.77 -10.44
C GLY A 23 10.53 4.08 -9.43
N ARG A 24 9.76 4.84 -8.65
CA ARG A 24 8.89 4.33 -7.59
C ARG A 24 7.40 4.55 -7.86
N LEU A 25 7.05 5.20 -8.97
CA LEU A 25 5.65 5.51 -9.32
C LEU A 25 4.78 4.25 -9.33
N ALA A 26 5.25 3.16 -9.95
CA ALA A 26 4.52 1.90 -10.01
C ALA A 26 4.26 1.32 -8.61
N LEU A 27 5.26 1.37 -7.71
CA LEU A 27 5.11 0.90 -6.34
C LEU A 27 4.17 1.79 -5.51
N ALA A 28 4.22 3.11 -5.71
CA ALA A 28 3.31 4.03 -5.05
C ALA A 28 1.85 3.77 -5.46
N VAL A 29 1.60 3.56 -6.76
CA VAL A 29 0.26 3.20 -7.27
C VAL A 29 -0.21 1.88 -6.65
N GLU A 30 0.66 0.87 -6.56
CA GLU A 30 0.29 -0.42 -5.98
C GLU A 30 -0.08 -0.31 -4.49
N ILE A 31 0.67 0.50 -3.72
CA ILE A 31 0.35 0.77 -2.30
C ILE A 31 -0.98 1.54 -2.18
N ALA A 32 -1.21 2.52 -3.05
CA ALA A 32 -2.44 3.33 -3.01
C ALA A 32 -3.70 2.53 -3.40
N SER A 33 -3.59 1.47 -4.20
CA SER A 33 -4.73 0.62 -4.58
C SER A 33 -5.16 -0.40 -3.52
N ILE A 34 -4.41 -0.57 -2.42
CA ILE A 34 -4.74 -1.54 -1.35
C ILE A 34 -6.13 -1.37 -0.75
N PRO A 35 -6.63 -0.15 -0.44
CA PRO A 35 -7.96 0.04 0.13
C PRO A 35 -9.08 -0.46 -0.80
N GLU A 36 -8.84 -0.47 -2.12
CA GLU A 36 -9.80 -0.98 -3.10
C GLU A 36 -10.05 -2.49 -2.99
N HIS A 37 -9.16 -3.21 -2.31
CA HIS A 37 -9.34 -4.63 -1.99
C HIS A 37 -10.18 -4.85 -0.73
N ILE A 38 -10.34 -3.84 0.13
CA ILE A 38 -11.13 -3.90 1.37
C ILE A 38 -12.60 -3.61 1.05
N ARG A 39 -13.24 -4.54 0.32
CA ARG A 39 -14.67 -4.48 -0.08
C ARG A 39 -15.46 -5.66 0.48
N GLY A 40 -16.77 -5.49 0.63
CA GLY A 40 -17.70 -6.52 1.13
C GLY A 40 -18.24 -6.24 2.53
N TYR A 41 -18.99 -7.20 3.08
CA TYR A 41 -19.68 -7.11 4.37
C TYR A 41 -19.29 -8.26 5.31
N GLY A 42 -19.41 -8.03 6.63
CA GLY A 42 -19.17 -9.05 7.67
C GLY A 42 -17.76 -9.66 7.59
N HIS A 43 -17.67 -10.99 7.70
CA HIS A 43 -16.40 -11.73 7.74
C HIS A 43 -15.55 -11.60 6.48
N VAL A 44 -16.15 -11.36 5.31
CA VAL A 44 -15.41 -11.14 4.06
C VAL A 44 -14.60 -9.85 4.16
N LYS A 45 -15.16 -8.80 4.75
CA LYS A 45 -14.46 -7.52 4.99
C LYS A 45 -13.30 -7.70 5.96
N GLU A 46 -13.46 -8.53 6.98
CA GLU A 46 -12.39 -8.81 7.96
C GLU A 46 -11.23 -9.60 7.33
N ALA A 47 -11.53 -10.63 6.53
CA ALA A 47 -10.52 -11.38 5.79
C ALA A 47 -9.78 -10.52 4.77
N HIS A 48 -10.52 -9.69 4.01
CA HIS A 48 -9.93 -8.75 3.06
C HIS A 48 -9.11 -7.66 3.77
N PHE A 49 -9.56 -7.18 4.93
CA PHE A 49 -8.80 -6.23 5.73
C PHE A 49 -7.48 -6.82 6.20
N ALA A 50 -7.47 -8.07 6.69
CA ALA A 50 -6.25 -8.75 7.11
C ALA A 50 -5.27 -8.95 5.93
N GLN A 51 -5.77 -9.41 4.78
CA GLN A 51 -4.96 -9.55 3.57
C GLN A 51 -4.42 -8.21 3.07
N ALA A 52 -5.26 -7.17 3.05
CA ALA A 52 -4.87 -5.83 2.64
C ALA A 52 -3.78 -5.26 3.54
N LYS A 53 -3.91 -5.39 4.87
CA LYS A 53 -2.88 -4.97 5.82
C LYS A 53 -1.56 -5.75 5.66
N ALA A 54 -1.62 -7.04 5.40
CA ALA A 54 -0.42 -7.84 5.14
C ALA A 54 0.29 -7.38 3.87
N ARG A 55 -0.46 -7.13 2.79
CA ARG A 55 0.07 -6.62 1.53
C ARG A 55 0.65 -5.20 1.67
N GLU A 56 -0.02 -4.34 2.43
CA GLU A 56 0.44 -2.98 2.75
C GLU A 56 1.78 -2.99 3.46
N ALA A 57 1.92 -3.83 4.48
CA ALA A 57 3.18 -3.97 5.20
C ALA A 57 4.32 -4.45 4.29
N ALA A 58 4.05 -5.42 3.40
CA ALA A 58 5.05 -5.94 2.47
C ALA A 58 5.50 -4.89 1.44
N LEU A 59 4.56 -4.11 0.89
CA LEU A 59 4.87 -3.07 -0.09
C LEU A 59 5.54 -1.85 0.56
N LEU A 60 5.13 -1.45 1.76
CA LEU A 60 5.80 -0.40 2.53
C LEU A 60 7.23 -0.80 2.95
N ALA A 61 7.48 -2.09 3.22
CA ALA A 61 8.82 -2.58 3.46
C ALA A 61 9.71 -2.44 2.21
N GLN A 62 9.17 -2.70 1.02
CA GLN A 62 9.85 -2.45 -0.26
C GLN A 62 10.06 -0.96 -0.50
N TRP A 63 9.07 -0.12 -0.22
CA TRP A 63 9.14 1.34 -0.34
C TRP A 63 10.27 1.94 0.50
N ARG A 64 10.45 1.43 1.73
CA ARG A 64 11.52 1.84 2.65
C ARG A 64 12.90 1.29 2.27
N ASN A 65 12.97 0.26 1.42
CA ASN A 65 14.21 -0.35 0.97
C ASN A 65 14.44 -0.11 -0.53
N PRO A 66 14.96 1.06 -0.93
CA PRO A 66 15.11 1.44 -2.34
C PRO A 66 16.06 0.52 -3.14
N LYS A 67 16.95 -0.22 -2.47
CA LYS A 67 17.81 -1.21 -3.14
C LYS A 67 17.02 -2.41 -3.68
N ALA A 68 15.87 -2.75 -3.10
CA ALA A 68 15.03 -3.86 -3.58
C ALA A 68 14.32 -3.52 -4.90
N LEU A 69 13.86 -2.27 -5.06
CA LEU A 69 13.23 -1.77 -6.29
C LEU A 69 14.16 -1.90 -7.51
N HIS A 70 15.43 -1.55 -7.33
CA HIS A 70 16.45 -1.60 -8.38
C HIS A 70 16.84 -3.01 -8.82
N ILE A 71 16.46 -4.07 -8.10
CA ILE A 71 16.78 -5.46 -8.47
C ILE A 71 15.63 -6.09 -9.26
N VAL A 72 14.39 -5.66 -9.00
CA VAL A 72 13.17 -6.22 -9.63
C VAL A 72 12.91 -5.59 -11.00
N GLN A 73 13.35 -4.36 -11.26
CA GLN A 73 13.14 -3.68 -12.56
C GLN A 73 14.16 -4.08 -13.67
N VAL A 74 15.15 -4.94 -13.37
CA VAL A 74 16.22 -5.31 -14.32
C VAL A 74 16.08 -6.75 -14.85
N ALA A 75 14.91 -7.36 -14.71
CA ALA A 75 14.62 -8.71 -15.19
C ALA A 75 13.65 -8.70 -16.38
#